data_AF-A0A849XWV0-F1
#
_entry.id   AF-A0A849XWV0-F1
#
_cell.length_a   1.000
_cell.length_b   1.000
_cell.length_c   1.000
_cell.angle_alpha   90.00
_cell.angle_beta   90.00
_cell.angle_gamma   90.00
#
_symmetry.space_group_name_H-M   'P 1'
#
loop_
_entity.id
_entity.type
_entity.pdbx_description
1 polymer ?
#
loop_
_entity_poly.entity_id
_entity_poly.type
_entity_poly.pdbx_seq_one_letter_code
_entity_poly.pdbx_strand_id
1 'polypeptide(L)'
;MGRHTAVFSSHRSRTRWVTERLQPGLEGDIAAGLGKKSGKQGWLAFEDDATTHSPVLHFHYPSTLEAGTLYIRRSVKLEFGSLTDQRPVGRHRVRPWATEVLTRPLNEMGCEVVALEVERAFWEKTTILHAEHHRALGVPMPANYSRHFADVAAMANRPETERALADDALRKEVVAWKDRFFARTWARYELAKPGTFRLVPPAERVAELTRDYQAMRDMFLDEPVSFDAILETLRKLEARINPNPRINSIFREQPSSSSMEDRRGGSCRDFRLPTKGVRRLGRRPRPTFPHSVLEENLLCREAREGEAAGRATEAA
;
A
#
# COMPACT_ATOMS: atom_id res chain seq x y z
N MET A 1 17.69 -16.69 -30.67
CA MET A 1 18.41 -15.44 -30.99
C MET A 1 17.57 -14.14 -30.99
N GLY A 2 16.23 -14.15 -31.17
CA GLY A 2 15.46 -12.91 -31.40
C GLY A 2 14.99 -12.07 -30.18
N ARG A 3 14.96 -12.62 -28.96
CA ARG A 3 14.45 -11.89 -27.77
C ARG A 3 15.46 -10.89 -27.20
N HIS A 4 16.75 -11.23 -27.18
CA HIS A 4 17.79 -10.32 -26.72
C HIS A 4 17.87 -9.09 -27.63
N THR A 5 17.89 -9.24 -28.95
CA THR A 5 18.01 -8.12 -29.91
C THR A 5 16.88 -7.10 -29.80
N ALA A 6 15.63 -7.52 -29.57
CA ALA A 6 14.49 -6.61 -29.41
C ALA A 6 14.48 -5.87 -28.05
N VAL A 7 14.89 -6.52 -26.96
CA VAL A 7 15.03 -5.88 -25.64
C VAL A 7 16.21 -4.89 -25.66
N PHE A 8 17.33 -5.25 -26.28
CA PHE A 8 18.50 -4.39 -26.44
C PHE A 8 18.23 -3.17 -27.34
N SER A 9 17.43 -3.31 -28.41
CA SER A 9 17.03 -2.16 -29.24
C SER A 9 16.08 -1.22 -28.50
N SER A 10 15.17 -1.76 -27.68
CA SER A 10 14.27 -0.97 -26.84
C SER A 10 15.03 -0.18 -25.77
N HIS A 11 16.05 -0.78 -25.13
CA HIS A 11 16.85 -0.13 -24.09
C HIS A 11 17.65 1.05 -24.62
N ARG A 12 18.43 0.84 -25.69
CA ARG A 12 19.20 1.92 -26.31
C ARG A 12 18.31 3.06 -26.78
N SER A 13 17.14 2.73 -27.34
CA SER A 13 16.17 3.74 -27.78
C SER A 13 15.63 4.57 -26.61
N ARG A 14 15.33 3.93 -25.47
CA ARG A 14 14.91 4.63 -24.24
C ARG A 14 16.03 5.50 -23.68
N THR A 15 17.22 4.94 -23.49
CA THR A 15 18.38 5.70 -22.99
C THR A 15 18.63 6.94 -23.82
N ARG A 16 18.63 6.78 -25.15
CA ARG A 16 18.79 7.87 -26.10
C ARG A 16 17.67 8.91 -25.97
N TRP A 17 16.42 8.48 -25.88
CA TRP A 17 15.31 9.41 -25.70
C TRP A 17 15.42 10.18 -24.37
N VAL A 18 15.81 9.51 -23.29
CA VAL A 18 16.01 10.16 -21.98
C VAL A 18 17.15 11.20 -22.05
N THR A 19 18.30 10.84 -22.61
CA THR A 19 19.47 11.74 -22.61
C THR A 19 19.40 12.85 -23.67
N GLU A 20 18.83 12.59 -24.85
CA GLU A 20 18.79 13.56 -25.95
C GLU A 20 17.54 14.43 -25.97
N ARG A 21 16.44 14.00 -25.32
CA ARG A 21 15.16 14.73 -25.33
C ARG A 21 14.68 15.10 -23.94
N LEU A 22 14.48 14.11 -23.06
CA LEU A 22 13.84 14.36 -21.78
C LEU A 22 14.72 15.18 -20.84
N GLN A 23 15.97 14.76 -20.64
CA GLN A 23 16.89 15.42 -19.70
C GLN A 23 17.14 16.88 -20.08
N PRO A 24 17.45 17.25 -21.35
CA PRO A 24 17.64 18.66 -21.70
C PRO A 24 16.38 19.51 -21.52
N GLY A 25 15.20 18.97 -21.86
CA GLY A 25 13.93 19.67 -21.67
C GLY A 25 13.63 19.90 -20.18
N LEU A 26 13.72 18.84 -19.38
CA LEU A 26 13.48 18.90 -17.94
C LEU A 26 14.49 19.79 -17.21
N GLU A 27 15.76 19.77 -17.62
CA GLU A 27 16.79 20.67 -17.11
C GLU A 27 16.44 22.14 -17.40
N GLY A 28 15.90 22.43 -18.60
CA GLY A 28 15.39 23.75 -18.96
C GLY A 28 14.24 24.21 -18.06
N ASP A 29 13.25 23.36 -17.85
CA ASP A 29 12.09 23.65 -16.98
C ASP A 29 12.52 23.85 -15.51
N ILE A 30 13.44 23.01 -15.02
CA ILE A 30 14.00 23.14 -13.67
C ILE A 30 14.79 24.45 -13.55
N ALA A 31 15.62 24.79 -14.53
CA ALA A 31 16.40 26.01 -14.51
C ALA A 31 15.52 27.27 -14.62
N ALA A 32 14.37 27.18 -15.29
CA ALA A 32 13.38 28.26 -15.33
C ALA A 32 12.73 28.49 -13.94
N GLY A 33 12.46 27.41 -13.19
CA GLY A 33 11.84 27.49 -11.87
C GLY A 33 12.81 27.79 -10.71
N LEU A 34 14.02 27.21 -10.75
CA LEU A 34 14.99 27.25 -9.64
C LEU A 34 16.24 28.09 -9.95
N GLY A 35 16.36 28.62 -11.17
CA GLY A 35 17.58 29.23 -11.66
C GLY A 35 18.65 28.20 -12.07
N LYS A 36 19.78 28.69 -12.59
CA LYS A 36 20.90 27.82 -12.96
C LYS A 36 21.64 27.36 -11.70
N LYS A 37 21.98 26.07 -11.66
CA LYS A 37 22.82 25.52 -10.59
C LYS A 37 24.21 26.17 -10.62
N SER A 38 24.75 26.47 -9.44
CA SER A 38 26.11 26.99 -9.31
C SER A 38 27.13 25.90 -9.67
N GLY A 39 28.03 26.17 -10.61
CA GLY A 39 29.09 25.25 -11.03
C GLY A 39 28.93 24.71 -12.45
N LYS A 40 29.70 23.68 -12.79
CA LYS A 40 29.74 23.08 -14.15
C LYS A 40 28.68 21.98 -14.37
N GLN A 41 27.97 21.56 -13.33
CA GLN A 41 26.98 20.48 -13.39
C GLN A 41 25.56 21.05 -13.39
N GLY A 42 24.67 20.42 -14.15
CA GLY A 42 23.23 20.68 -14.10
C GLY A 42 22.57 20.14 -12.83
N TRP A 43 21.27 20.36 -12.75
CA TRP A 43 20.38 19.82 -11.73
C TRP A 43 20.19 18.31 -11.88
N LEU A 44 20.24 17.79 -13.10
CA LEU A 44 20.02 16.38 -13.43
C LEU A 44 21.34 15.64 -13.72
N ALA A 45 21.51 14.49 -13.07
CA ALA A 45 22.55 13.52 -13.39
C ALA A 45 21.95 12.24 -13.98
N PHE A 46 22.51 11.76 -15.08
CA PHE A 46 22.08 10.54 -15.74
C PHE A 46 22.82 9.30 -15.20
N GLU A 47 22.10 8.20 -15.02
CA GLU A 47 22.62 6.87 -14.69
C GLU A 47 21.87 5.81 -15.52
N ASP A 48 22.57 4.77 -15.98
CA ASP A 48 21.94 3.56 -16.50
C ASP A 48 22.01 2.48 -15.41
N ASP A 49 20.87 2.19 -14.78
CA ASP A 49 20.81 1.33 -13.59
C ASP A 49 21.15 -0.11 -13.96
N ALA A 50 22.27 -0.61 -13.45
CA ALA A 50 22.79 -1.93 -13.81
C ALA A 50 21.90 -3.10 -13.37
N THR A 51 21.03 -2.89 -12.38
CA THR A 51 20.17 -3.96 -11.83
C THR A 51 18.87 -4.07 -12.62
N THR A 52 18.27 -2.93 -12.93
CA THR A 52 16.96 -2.84 -13.61
C THR A 52 17.10 -2.65 -15.13
N HIS A 53 18.32 -2.40 -15.62
CA HIS A 53 18.60 -2.01 -17.02
C HIS A 53 17.63 -0.93 -17.49
N SER A 54 17.50 0.11 -16.67
CA SER A 54 16.57 1.22 -16.90
C SER A 54 17.33 2.55 -16.83
N PRO A 55 17.07 3.47 -17.77
CA PRO A 55 17.54 4.85 -17.66
C PRO A 55 17.04 5.51 -16.37
N VAL A 56 17.91 6.24 -15.69
CA VAL A 56 17.62 6.95 -14.46
C VAL A 56 18.12 8.39 -14.56
N LEU A 57 17.30 9.33 -14.09
CA LEU A 57 17.71 10.71 -13.82
C LEU A 57 17.66 10.98 -12.32
N HIS A 58 18.74 11.50 -11.77
CA HIS A 58 18.79 12.00 -10.39
C HIS A 58 18.64 13.51 -10.41
N PHE A 59 17.54 14.01 -9.85
CA PHE A 59 17.35 15.43 -9.63
C PHE A 59 17.91 15.85 -8.27
N HIS A 60 18.98 16.62 -8.29
CA HIS A 60 19.67 17.13 -7.11
C HIS A 60 19.13 18.50 -6.70
N TYR A 61 17.98 18.52 -6.04
CA TYR A 61 17.31 19.75 -5.60
C TYR A 61 18.15 20.56 -4.59
N PRO A 62 17.98 21.89 -4.54
CA PRO A 62 18.66 22.74 -3.56
C PRO A 62 18.22 22.38 -2.14
N SER A 63 19.16 22.36 -1.19
CA SER A 63 18.87 22.09 0.21
C SER A 63 19.79 22.89 1.12
N THR A 64 19.22 23.48 2.16
CA THR A 64 19.93 24.21 3.23
C THR A 64 20.33 23.32 4.41
N LEU A 65 19.75 22.13 4.50
CA LEU A 65 20.04 21.16 5.55
C LEU A 65 21.41 20.48 5.25
N GLU A 66 22.04 19.79 6.20
CA GLU A 66 23.27 19.00 5.96
C GLU A 66 23.00 17.65 5.27
N ALA A 67 23.97 17.07 4.55
CA ALA A 67 23.83 15.83 3.75
C ALA A 67 22.87 14.80 4.38
N GLY A 68 22.00 14.20 3.56
CA GLY A 68 20.92 13.33 4.02
C GLY A 68 21.45 12.11 4.80
N THR A 69 20.55 11.38 5.46
CA THR A 69 20.95 10.13 6.12
C THR A 69 21.56 9.16 5.11
N LEU A 70 22.36 8.18 5.58
CA LEU A 70 22.90 7.13 4.70
C LEU A 70 21.79 6.40 3.92
N TYR A 71 20.58 6.36 4.48
CA TYR A 71 19.43 5.71 3.87
C TYR A 71 18.68 6.64 2.88
N ILE A 72 18.47 7.92 3.22
CA ILE A 72 17.72 8.88 2.39
C ILE A 72 18.69 9.82 1.66
N ARG A 73 18.94 9.49 0.39
CA ARG A 73 19.73 10.35 -0.51
C ARG A 73 18.97 11.64 -0.84
N ARG A 74 19.71 12.74 -0.97
CA ARG A 74 19.20 14.05 -1.39
C ARG A 74 19.11 14.19 -2.89
N SER A 75 18.32 13.31 -3.48
CA SER A 75 17.97 13.39 -4.87
C SER A 75 16.63 12.73 -5.10
N VAL A 76 15.89 13.23 -6.07
CA VAL A 76 14.72 12.53 -6.59
C VAL A 76 15.21 11.62 -7.72
N LYS A 77 15.10 10.30 -7.52
CA LYS A 77 15.39 9.30 -8.56
C LYS A 77 14.18 9.15 -9.47
N LEU A 78 14.31 9.52 -10.73
CA LEU A 78 13.33 9.30 -11.80
C LEU A 78 13.77 8.09 -12.61
N GLU A 79 13.05 6.97 -12.49
CA GLU A 79 13.38 5.70 -13.17
C GLU A 79 12.43 5.45 -14.34
N PHE A 80 12.99 5.20 -15.52
CA PHE A 80 12.23 5.06 -16.76
C PHE A 80 12.16 3.59 -17.19
N GLY A 81 11.15 2.89 -16.68
CA GLY A 81 10.92 1.47 -16.94
C GLY A 81 10.68 1.13 -18.41
N SER A 82 10.92 -0.13 -18.76
CA SER A 82 10.86 -0.66 -20.13
C SER A 82 9.46 -1.04 -20.63
N LEU A 83 8.52 -1.18 -19.71
CA LEU A 83 7.21 -1.78 -19.95
C LEU A 83 6.13 -0.70 -19.89
N THR A 84 5.54 -0.42 -21.04
CA THR A 84 4.46 0.55 -21.19
C THR A 84 3.12 -0.20 -21.38
N ASP A 85 2.04 0.43 -20.93
CA ASP A 85 0.65 -0.08 -20.88
C ASP A 85 0.24 -0.91 -19.66
N GLN A 86 0.65 -0.46 -18.47
CA GLN A 86 0.01 -0.90 -17.23
C GLN A 86 -1.30 -0.13 -17.03
N ARG A 87 -2.40 -0.86 -16.84
CA ARG A 87 -3.78 -0.37 -16.72
C ARG A 87 -4.54 -1.19 -15.64
N PRO A 88 -5.60 -0.66 -15.04
CA PRO A 88 -6.13 0.71 -15.18
C PRO A 88 -5.21 1.80 -14.58
N VAL A 89 -5.36 3.02 -15.12
CA VAL A 89 -4.72 4.25 -14.60
C VAL A 89 -5.80 5.30 -14.35
N GLY A 90 -5.55 6.15 -13.36
CA GLY A 90 -6.38 7.29 -13.00
C GLY A 90 -5.61 8.61 -13.05
N ARG A 91 -6.36 9.71 -13.03
CA ARG A 91 -5.84 11.07 -12.84
C ARG A 91 -6.09 11.48 -11.39
N HIS A 92 -5.02 11.80 -10.66
CA HIS A 92 -5.09 12.11 -9.25
C HIS A 92 -4.41 13.44 -8.96
N ARG A 93 -5.07 14.29 -8.17
CA ARG A 93 -4.48 15.54 -7.67
C ARG A 93 -3.51 15.21 -6.54
N VAL A 94 -2.29 15.70 -6.64
CA VAL A 94 -1.29 15.64 -5.57
C VAL A 94 -0.95 17.05 -5.09
N ARG A 95 -0.76 17.18 -3.77
CA ARG A 95 -0.36 18.41 -3.11
C ARG A 95 0.81 18.12 -2.16
N PRO A 96 1.82 19.01 -2.07
CA PRO A 96 2.87 18.87 -1.07
C PRO A 96 2.30 18.96 0.36
N TRP A 97 2.78 18.14 1.31
CA TRP A 97 2.38 18.27 2.72
C TRP A 97 2.72 19.64 3.31
N ALA A 98 3.77 20.30 2.81
CA ALA A 98 4.12 21.65 3.19
C ALA A 98 2.95 22.65 3.00
N THR A 99 2.03 22.37 2.06
CA THR A 99 0.83 23.21 1.85
C THR A 99 -0.19 23.17 2.99
N GLU A 100 -0.11 22.15 3.85
CA GLU A 100 -1.00 21.99 5.00
C GLU A 100 -0.55 22.87 6.18
N VAL A 101 0.72 23.27 6.20
CA VAL A 101 1.33 24.03 7.30
C VAL A 101 1.72 25.45 6.87
N LEU A 102 2.09 25.67 5.60
CA LEU A 102 2.56 26.96 5.10
C LEU A 102 1.40 27.83 4.59
N THR A 103 1.43 29.11 4.95
CA THR A 103 0.47 30.12 4.46
C THR A 103 0.73 30.51 2.99
N ARG A 104 -0.23 31.25 2.39
CA ARG A 104 -0.14 31.77 1.01
C ARG A 104 1.24 32.36 0.69
N PRO A 105 1.77 32.15 -0.54
CA PRO A 105 1.10 31.58 -1.72
C PRO A 105 1.26 30.04 -1.89
N LEU A 106 1.91 29.36 -0.95
CA LEU A 106 2.29 27.95 -1.12
C LEU A 106 1.11 26.97 -0.96
N ASN A 107 0.04 27.38 -0.28
CA ASN A 107 -1.14 26.54 -0.05
C ASN A 107 -1.97 26.20 -1.31
N GLU A 108 -1.71 26.87 -2.45
CA GLU A 108 -2.36 26.60 -3.74
C GLU A 108 -1.53 25.64 -4.63
N MET A 109 -0.35 25.20 -4.18
CA MET A 109 0.52 24.30 -4.94
C MET A 109 -0.07 22.89 -5.07
N GLY A 110 0.01 22.36 -6.29
CA GLY A 110 -0.28 20.96 -6.59
C GLY A 110 -0.29 20.72 -8.09
N CYS A 111 -0.25 19.45 -8.48
CA CYS A 111 -0.38 19.04 -9.86
C CYS A 111 -1.32 17.84 -9.98
N GLU A 112 -1.81 17.59 -11.18
CA GLU A 112 -2.47 16.33 -11.49
C GLU A 112 -1.42 15.36 -12.04
N VAL A 113 -1.46 14.11 -11.59
CA VAL A 113 -0.60 13.03 -12.07
C VAL A 113 -1.45 11.90 -12.60
N VAL A 114 -0.94 11.21 -13.62
CA VAL A 114 -1.49 9.93 -14.08
C VAL A 114 -0.78 8.82 -13.32
N ALA A 115 -1.51 8.02 -12.57
CA ALA A 115 -0.98 6.92 -11.77
C ALA A 115 -1.78 5.64 -12.01
N LEU A 116 -1.21 4.49 -11.66
CA LEU A 116 -1.97 3.23 -11.63
C LEU A 116 -3.07 3.34 -10.57
N GLU A 117 -4.24 2.83 -10.90
CA GLU A 117 -5.28 2.66 -9.89
C GLU A 117 -4.79 1.69 -8.80
N VAL A 118 -5.29 1.90 -7.58
CA VAL A 118 -4.85 1.16 -6.39
C VAL A 118 -5.08 -0.35 -6.56
N GLU A 119 -6.15 -0.74 -7.24
CA GLU A 119 -6.47 -2.13 -7.55
C GLU A 119 -5.39 -2.81 -8.40
N ARG A 120 -4.85 -2.10 -9.40
CA ARG A 120 -3.75 -2.58 -10.23
C ARG A 120 -2.46 -2.67 -9.42
N ALA A 121 -2.14 -1.62 -8.67
CA ALA A 121 -0.95 -1.59 -7.82
C ALA A 121 -0.99 -2.68 -6.73
N PHE A 122 -2.16 -2.96 -6.18
CA PHE A 122 -2.39 -4.03 -5.21
C PHE A 122 -2.02 -5.40 -5.78
N TRP A 123 -2.54 -5.74 -6.98
CA TRP A 123 -2.19 -7.02 -7.61
C TRP A 123 -0.73 -7.09 -8.05
N GLU A 124 -0.14 -5.98 -8.51
CA GLU A 124 1.29 -5.89 -8.84
C GLU A 124 2.17 -6.15 -7.61
N LYS A 125 1.79 -5.64 -6.43
CA LYS A 125 2.55 -5.82 -5.19
C LYS A 125 2.32 -7.19 -4.55
N THR A 126 1.08 -7.68 -4.49
CA THR A 126 0.79 -9.01 -3.93
C THR A 126 1.45 -10.13 -4.74
N THR A 127 1.52 -10.01 -6.07
CA THR A 127 2.25 -10.98 -6.90
C THR A 127 3.76 -10.97 -6.68
N ILE A 128 4.35 -9.84 -6.26
CA ILE A 128 5.74 -9.81 -5.79
C ILE A 128 5.88 -10.68 -4.54
N LEU A 129 5.03 -10.48 -3.52
CA LEU A 129 5.09 -11.27 -2.28
C LEU A 129 4.91 -12.78 -2.55
N HIS A 130 4.00 -13.14 -3.47
CA HIS A 130 3.82 -14.52 -3.89
C HIS A 130 5.09 -15.13 -4.49
N ALA A 131 5.72 -14.41 -5.42
CA ALA A 131 6.98 -14.85 -6.00
C ALA A 131 8.07 -14.98 -4.92
N GLU A 132 8.16 -14.02 -4.00
CA GLU A 132 9.17 -14.05 -2.93
C GLU A 132 8.93 -15.15 -1.90
N HIS A 133 7.67 -15.55 -1.63
CA HIS A 133 7.36 -16.71 -0.79
C HIS A 133 7.99 -18.00 -1.36
N HIS A 134 8.03 -18.13 -2.68
CA HIS A 134 8.55 -19.31 -3.36
C HIS A 134 10.06 -19.26 -3.64
N ARG A 135 10.75 -18.17 -3.30
CA ARG A 135 12.20 -18.06 -3.45
C ARG A 135 12.92 -19.15 -2.63
N ALA A 136 13.75 -19.94 -3.31
CA ALA A 136 14.57 -20.96 -2.66
C ALA A 136 15.45 -20.37 -1.55
N LEU A 137 15.53 -21.04 -0.39
CA LEU A 137 16.25 -20.55 0.80
C LEU A 137 17.72 -20.21 0.55
N GLY A 138 18.38 -20.93 -0.37
CA GLY A 138 19.77 -20.68 -0.76
C GLY A 138 20.00 -19.41 -1.60
N VAL A 139 18.93 -18.75 -2.06
CA VAL A 139 19.03 -17.48 -2.81
C VAL A 139 18.77 -16.32 -1.84
N PRO A 140 19.70 -15.37 -1.65
CA PRO A 140 19.48 -14.28 -0.70
C PRO A 140 18.29 -13.40 -1.09
N MET A 141 17.67 -12.78 -0.08
CA MET A 141 16.70 -11.71 -0.30
C MET A 141 17.42 -10.45 -0.77
N PRO A 142 16.88 -9.71 -1.75
CA PRO A 142 17.44 -8.41 -2.12
C PRO A 142 17.30 -7.43 -0.95
N ALA A 143 18.19 -6.44 -0.88
CA ALA A 143 18.06 -5.35 0.09
C ALA A 143 16.80 -4.50 -0.19
N ASN A 144 16.25 -3.89 0.85
CA ASN A 144 15.08 -3.02 0.83
C ASN A 144 13.81 -3.69 0.24
N TYR A 145 13.70 -5.02 0.37
CA TYR A 145 12.54 -5.77 -0.14
C TYR A 145 11.43 -5.92 0.90
N SER A 146 11.74 -5.77 2.20
CA SER A 146 10.74 -5.76 3.27
C SER A 146 9.67 -4.68 3.06
N ARG A 147 9.99 -3.57 2.38
CA ARG A 147 9.06 -2.51 1.97
C ARG A 147 7.83 -3.04 1.23
N HIS A 148 8.00 -4.08 0.40
CA HIS A 148 6.87 -4.65 -0.34
C HIS A 148 5.83 -5.29 0.60
N PHE A 149 6.27 -5.87 1.71
CA PHE A 149 5.39 -6.43 2.73
C PHE A 149 4.61 -5.32 3.44
N ALA A 150 5.31 -4.23 3.81
CA ALA A 150 4.69 -3.05 4.41
C ALA A 150 3.67 -2.39 3.48
N ASP A 151 4.00 -2.22 2.19
CA ASP A 151 3.10 -1.64 1.18
C ASP A 151 1.79 -2.44 1.07
N VAL A 152 1.88 -3.77 0.97
CA VAL A 152 0.69 -4.63 0.84
C VAL A 152 -0.13 -4.63 2.12
N ALA A 153 0.52 -4.63 3.30
CA ALA A 153 -0.19 -4.53 4.57
C ALA A 153 -0.93 -3.18 4.71
N ALA A 154 -0.31 -2.07 4.27
CA ALA A 154 -0.94 -0.75 4.28
C ALA A 154 -2.15 -0.66 3.33
N MET A 155 -2.12 -1.39 2.21
CA MET A 155 -3.27 -1.48 1.30
C MET A 155 -4.38 -2.37 1.84
N ALA A 156 -4.06 -3.44 2.58
CA ALA A 156 -4.97 -4.55 2.90
C ALA A 156 -6.35 -4.17 3.47
N ASN A 157 -6.44 -3.07 4.21
CA ASN A 157 -7.67 -2.63 4.90
C ASN A 157 -8.36 -1.44 4.20
N ARG A 158 -7.94 -1.08 3.00
CA ARG A 158 -8.55 0.03 2.27
C ARG A 158 -9.76 -0.43 1.43
N PRO A 159 -10.76 0.43 1.19
CA PRO A 159 -11.91 0.10 0.33
C PRO A 159 -11.52 -0.33 -1.09
N GLU A 160 -10.43 0.21 -1.62
CA GLU A 160 -9.88 -0.17 -2.93
C GLU A 160 -9.46 -1.64 -2.98
N THR A 161 -9.01 -2.21 -1.86
CA THR A 161 -8.67 -3.65 -1.81
C THR A 161 -9.91 -4.52 -1.97
N GLU A 162 -11.06 -4.16 -1.41
CA GLU A 162 -12.29 -4.94 -1.62
C GLU A 162 -12.70 -4.96 -3.10
N ARG A 163 -12.54 -3.84 -3.80
CA ARG A 163 -12.78 -3.78 -5.25
C ARG A 163 -11.78 -4.63 -6.02
N ALA A 164 -10.50 -4.59 -5.64
CA ALA A 164 -9.47 -5.43 -6.24
C ALA A 164 -9.74 -6.94 -6.06
N LEU A 165 -10.21 -7.34 -4.87
CA LEU A 165 -10.57 -8.73 -4.56
C LEU A 165 -11.83 -9.19 -5.30
N ALA A 166 -12.78 -8.29 -5.54
CA ALA A 166 -14.00 -8.59 -6.30
C ALA A 166 -13.72 -8.76 -7.81
N ASP A 167 -12.66 -8.15 -8.34
CA ASP A 167 -12.24 -8.24 -9.74
C ASP A 167 -11.09 -9.26 -9.93
N ASP A 168 -11.43 -10.54 -9.98
CA ASP A 168 -10.47 -11.61 -10.25
C ASP A 168 -9.88 -11.55 -11.68
N ALA A 169 -10.52 -10.85 -12.62
CA ALA A 169 -10.00 -10.70 -13.98
C ALA A 169 -8.74 -9.84 -13.97
N LEU A 170 -8.74 -8.72 -13.23
CA LEU A 170 -7.56 -7.88 -13.07
C LEU A 170 -6.37 -8.63 -12.47
N ARG A 171 -6.61 -9.51 -11.48
CA ARG A 171 -5.56 -10.40 -10.94
C ARG A 171 -4.96 -11.26 -12.04
N LYS A 172 -5.80 -11.94 -12.83
CA LYS A 172 -5.36 -12.83 -13.92
C LYS A 172 -4.50 -12.09 -14.95
N GLU A 173 -4.91 -10.88 -15.32
CA GLU A 173 -4.16 -10.03 -16.24
C GLU A 173 -2.77 -9.68 -15.69
N VAL A 174 -2.70 -9.25 -14.42
CA VAL A 174 -1.43 -8.94 -13.76
C VAL A 174 -0.53 -10.18 -13.67
N VAL A 175 -1.08 -11.32 -13.28
CA VAL A 175 -0.34 -12.59 -13.20
C VAL A 175 0.22 -12.99 -14.56
N ALA A 176 -0.59 -12.94 -15.62
CA ALA A 176 -0.15 -13.25 -16.97
C ALA A 176 0.94 -12.27 -17.47
N TRP A 177 0.80 -10.98 -17.13
CA TRP A 177 1.81 -9.97 -17.43
C TRP A 177 3.13 -10.24 -16.71
N LYS A 178 3.07 -10.53 -15.41
CA LYS A 178 4.24 -10.88 -14.57
C LYS A 178 4.92 -12.14 -15.08
N ASP A 179 4.17 -13.17 -15.44
CA ASP A 179 4.72 -14.41 -15.98
C ASP A 179 5.44 -14.18 -17.32
N ARG A 180 4.93 -13.27 -18.15
CA ARG A 180 5.57 -12.96 -19.44
C ARG A 180 6.82 -12.12 -19.32
N PHE A 181 6.83 -11.10 -18.47
CA PHE A 181 7.88 -10.06 -18.45
C PHE A 181 8.79 -10.09 -17.22
N PHE A 182 8.34 -10.73 -16.14
CA PHE A 182 9.06 -10.84 -14.86
C PHE A 182 9.19 -12.30 -14.43
N ALA A 183 9.25 -13.22 -15.41
CA ALA A 183 9.47 -14.64 -15.18
C ALA A 183 10.73 -14.85 -14.33
N ARG A 184 10.57 -15.54 -13.21
CA ARG A 184 11.69 -16.07 -12.40
C ARG A 184 11.41 -17.55 -12.16
N THR A 185 12.46 -18.35 -12.08
CA THR A 185 12.35 -19.81 -11.89
C THR A 185 11.55 -20.19 -10.64
N TRP A 186 11.53 -19.30 -9.64
CA TRP A 186 10.81 -19.51 -8.39
C TRP A 186 9.50 -18.72 -8.26
N ALA A 187 9.10 -17.89 -9.23
CA ALA A 187 7.96 -16.99 -9.02
C ALA A 187 6.60 -17.70 -8.88
N ARG A 188 6.48 -18.89 -9.48
CA ARG A 188 5.30 -19.76 -9.45
C ARG A 188 3.97 -19.04 -9.74
N TYR A 189 3.94 -18.16 -10.74
CA TYR A 189 2.77 -17.36 -11.08
C TYR A 189 1.53 -18.21 -11.42
N GLU A 190 1.71 -19.46 -11.85
CA GLU A 190 0.62 -20.43 -12.04
C GLU A 190 -0.16 -20.77 -10.75
N LEU A 191 0.44 -20.51 -9.59
CA LEU A 191 -0.15 -20.67 -8.26
C LEU A 191 -0.68 -19.38 -7.67
N ALA A 192 -0.47 -18.23 -8.32
CA ALA A 192 -0.93 -16.92 -7.87
C ALA A 192 -2.45 -16.74 -8.10
N LYS A 193 -3.27 -17.64 -7.55
CA LYS A 193 -4.73 -17.72 -7.70
C LYS A 193 -5.42 -18.06 -6.38
N PRO A 194 -6.73 -17.78 -6.23
CA PRO A 194 -7.48 -18.12 -5.03
C PRO A 194 -7.31 -19.60 -4.64
N GLY A 195 -7.01 -19.83 -3.37
CA GLY A 195 -6.74 -21.13 -2.75
C GLY A 195 -5.27 -21.50 -2.67
N THR A 196 -4.40 -20.92 -3.51
CA THR A 196 -2.95 -21.20 -3.52
C THR A 196 -2.07 -19.95 -3.43
N PHE A 197 -2.67 -18.76 -3.38
CA PHE A 197 -1.94 -17.49 -3.27
C PHE A 197 -1.17 -17.43 -1.94
N ARG A 198 0.00 -16.80 -1.94
CA ARG A 198 0.88 -16.69 -0.77
C ARG A 198 1.36 -15.26 -0.61
N LEU A 199 1.27 -14.72 0.60
CA LEU A 199 1.73 -13.38 0.97
C LEU A 199 2.71 -13.42 2.14
N VAL A 200 2.51 -14.34 3.08
CA VAL A 200 3.37 -14.49 4.26
C VAL A 200 4.66 -15.20 3.86
N PRO A 201 5.86 -14.69 4.19
CA PRO A 201 7.11 -15.34 3.83
C PRO A 201 7.32 -16.62 4.67
N PRO A 202 8.14 -17.58 4.22
CA PRO A 202 8.57 -18.71 5.04
C PRO A 202 9.23 -18.25 6.34
N ALA A 203 9.10 -19.04 7.42
CA ALA A 203 9.57 -18.67 8.76
C ALA A 203 11.08 -18.36 8.79
N GLU A 204 11.84 -19.07 7.96
CA GLU A 204 13.29 -18.92 7.79
C GLU A 204 13.70 -17.54 7.27
N ARG A 205 12.79 -16.85 6.58
CA ARG A 205 13.00 -15.52 5.98
C ARG A 205 12.62 -14.37 6.92
N VAL A 206 11.84 -14.64 7.96
CA VAL A 206 11.27 -13.60 8.82
C VAL A 206 12.37 -12.79 9.51
N ALA A 207 13.43 -13.44 10.00
CA ALA A 207 14.51 -12.76 10.71
C ALA A 207 15.30 -11.80 9.81
N GLU A 208 15.60 -12.17 8.56
CA GLU A 208 16.30 -11.28 7.63
C GLU A 208 15.41 -10.14 7.14
N LEU A 209 14.13 -10.39 6.87
CA LEU A 209 13.17 -9.36 6.46
C LEU A 209 12.89 -8.37 7.59
N THR A 210 12.88 -8.83 8.84
CA THR A 210 12.73 -7.95 10.02
C THR A 210 13.92 -7.00 10.15
N ARG A 211 15.15 -7.50 9.97
CA ARG A 211 16.36 -6.66 9.98
C ARG A 211 16.35 -5.65 8.83
N ASP A 212 15.97 -6.09 7.62
CA ASP A 212 15.82 -5.20 6.47
C ASP A 212 14.80 -4.10 6.75
N TYR A 213 13.65 -4.45 7.35
CA TYR A 213 12.60 -3.49 7.70
C TYR A 213 13.06 -2.47 8.76
N GLN A 214 13.78 -2.94 9.79
CA GLN A 214 14.35 -2.06 10.81
C GLN A 214 15.35 -1.05 10.24
N ALA A 215 16.14 -1.46 9.23
CA ALA A 215 17.06 -0.55 8.56
C ALA A 215 16.33 0.56 7.78
N MET A 216 15.04 0.36 7.45
CA MET A 216 14.20 1.36 6.81
C MET A 216 13.54 2.34 7.78
N ARG A 217 13.73 2.21 9.09
CA ARG A 217 12.99 2.99 10.10
C ARG A 217 13.07 4.51 9.86
N ASP A 218 14.22 5.00 9.44
CA ASP A 218 14.45 6.42 9.14
C ASP A 218 13.58 6.97 7.98
N MET A 219 12.93 6.10 7.18
CA MET A 219 12.00 6.52 6.13
C MET A 219 10.63 6.96 6.64
N PHE A 220 10.24 6.50 7.83
CA PHE A 220 8.91 6.75 8.37
C PHE A 220 8.90 8.07 9.13
N LEU A 221 7.85 8.87 8.92
CA LEU A 221 7.66 10.12 9.67
C LEU A 221 7.36 9.85 11.16
N ASP A 222 6.57 8.80 11.40
CA ASP A 222 6.15 8.34 12.71
C ASP A 222 6.69 6.93 12.96
N GLU A 223 6.50 6.43 14.18
CA GLU A 223 6.91 5.06 14.51
C GLU A 223 6.19 4.05 13.59
N PRO A 224 6.94 3.24 12.81
CA PRO A 224 6.32 2.25 11.95
C PRO A 224 5.69 1.12 12.77
N VAL A 225 4.62 0.54 12.22
CA VAL A 225 4.04 -0.70 12.77
C VAL A 225 5.10 -1.81 12.80
N SER A 226 5.04 -2.70 13.80
CA SER A 226 5.99 -3.80 13.89
C SER A 226 5.89 -4.75 12.70
N PHE A 227 7.00 -5.39 12.33
CA PHE A 227 7.00 -6.36 11.24
C PHE A 227 6.07 -7.55 11.54
N ASP A 228 5.93 -7.96 12.81
CA ASP A 228 4.97 -8.99 13.21
C ASP A 228 3.51 -8.57 12.94
N ALA A 229 3.17 -7.29 13.17
CA ALA A 229 1.84 -6.76 12.85
C ALA A 229 1.59 -6.70 11.34
N ILE A 230 2.62 -6.40 10.54
CA ILE A 230 2.58 -6.52 9.08
C ILE A 230 2.28 -7.97 8.69
N LEU A 231 3.02 -8.94 9.22
CA LEU A 231 2.80 -10.36 8.90
C LEU A 231 1.41 -10.85 9.30
N GLU A 232 0.85 -10.38 10.42
CA GLU A 232 -0.51 -10.72 10.82
C GLU A 232 -1.56 -10.13 9.88
N THR A 233 -1.35 -8.89 9.42
CA THR A 233 -2.21 -8.26 8.40
C THR A 233 -2.17 -9.05 7.08
N LEU A 234 -0.97 -9.46 6.65
CA LEU A 234 -0.79 -10.26 5.44
C LEU A 234 -1.42 -11.65 5.56
N ARG A 235 -1.37 -12.27 6.75
CA ARG A 235 -2.03 -13.57 6.99
C ARG A 235 -3.55 -13.47 6.83
N LYS A 236 -4.16 -12.42 7.37
CA LYS A 236 -5.61 -12.15 7.19
C LYS A 236 -5.96 -11.88 5.73
N LEU A 237 -5.13 -11.10 5.04
CA LEU A 237 -5.31 -10.83 3.61
C LEU A 237 -5.16 -12.09 2.76
N GLU A 238 -4.17 -12.94 3.04
CA GLU A 238 -3.98 -14.23 2.37
C GLU A 238 -5.21 -15.13 2.54
N ALA A 239 -5.81 -15.17 3.73
CA ALA A 239 -7.05 -15.91 3.98
C ALA A 239 -8.24 -15.35 3.19
N ARG A 240 -8.34 -14.02 3.01
CA ARG A 240 -9.38 -13.39 2.18
C ARG A 240 -9.20 -13.72 0.70
N ILE A 241 -7.98 -13.70 0.19
CA ILE A 241 -7.65 -14.06 -1.21
C ILE A 241 -7.89 -15.55 -1.46
N ASN A 242 -7.70 -16.39 -0.44
CA ASN A 242 -7.86 -17.84 -0.50
C ASN A 242 -9.14 -18.28 0.23
N PRO A 243 -10.34 -17.96 -0.29
CA PRO A 243 -11.57 -18.33 0.38
C PRO A 243 -11.63 -19.86 0.52
N ASN A 244 -11.91 -20.32 1.74
CA ASN A 244 -12.14 -21.75 1.98
C ASN A 244 -13.53 -22.11 1.45
N PRO A 245 -13.66 -22.92 0.39
CA PRO A 245 -14.95 -23.25 -0.20
C PRO A 245 -15.87 -23.99 0.78
N ARG A 246 -15.33 -24.66 1.81
CA ARG A 246 -16.13 -25.39 2.82
C ARG A 246 -16.76 -24.52 3.90
N ILE A 247 -16.24 -23.31 4.13
CA ILE A 247 -16.79 -22.38 5.14
C ILE A 247 -17.84 -21.47 4.49
N ASN A 248 -17.61 -21.03 3.24
CA ASN A 248 -18.54 -20.15 2.54
C ASN A 248 -19.87 -20.83 2.14
N SER A 249 -19.90 -22.16 2.01
CA SER A 249 -21.16 -22.91 1.80
C SER A 249 -22.06 -22.90 3.03
N ILE A 250 -21.49 -22.85 4.25
CA ILE A 250 -22.25 -22.84 5.51
C ILE A 250 -23.00 -21.49 5.68
N PHE A 251 -22.42 -20.39 5.20
CA PHE A 251 -23.03 -19.05 5.31
C PHE A 251 -23.96 -18.68 4.13
N ARG A 252 -23.97 -19.45 3.03
CA ARG A 252 -24.87 -19.22 1.88
C ARG A 252 -26.24 -19.89 2.02
N GLU A 253 -26.42 -20.84 2.94
CA GLU A 253 -27.66 -21.60 3.14
C GLU A 253 -28.58 -21.03 4.24
N GLN A 254 -28.53 -19.71 4.50
CA GLN A 254 -29.58 -19.06 5.29
C GLN A 254 -30.47 -18.25 4.33
N PRO A 255 -31.70 -18.72 4.01
CA PRO A 255 -32.60 -17.94 3.18
C PRO A 255 -33.03 -16.67 3.92
N SER A 256 -33.03 -15.55 3.20
CA SER A 256 -33.59 -14.28 3.66
C SER A 256 -35.08 -14.47 3.95
N SER A 257 -35.49 -14.19 5.19
CA SER A 257 -36.90 -14.11 5.57
C SER A 257 -37.52 -12.87 4.93
N SER A 258 -38.04 -13.03 3.73
CA SER A 258 -38.85 -12.05 3.01
C SER A 258 -39.99 -12.77 2.28
N SER A 259 -40.93 -13.30 3.05
CA SER A 259 -42.32 -13.50 2.61
C SER A 259 -43.22 -13.41 3.83
N MET A 260 -43.53 -12.18 4.20
CA MET A 260 -44.56 -11.85 5.17
C MET A 260 -45.86 -11.72 4.40
N GLU A 261 -46.66 -12.79 4.34
CA GLU A 261 -48.09 -12.66 4.10
C GLU A 261 -48.88 -13.87 4.61
N ASP A 262 -49.80 -13.53 5.51
CA ASP A 262 -51.09 -14.15 5.80
C ASP A 262 -51.12 -15.60 6.34
N ARG A 263 -51.33 -15.69 7.66
CA ARG A 263 -52.30 -16.64 8.25
C ARG A 263 -52.67 -16.22 9.67
N ARG A 264 -53.92 -15.77 9.80
CA ARG A 264 -54.64 -15.57 11.05
C ARG A 264 -54.88 -16.91 11.75
N GLY A 265 -54.84 -16.89 13.08
CA GLY A 265 -55.52 -17.86 13.95
C GLY A 265 -54.60 -18.88 14.60
N GLY A 266 -54.32 -18.70 15.89
CA GLY A 266 -53.57 -19.70 16.68
C GLY A 266 -53.28 -19.27 18.11
N SER A 267 -54.29 -19.39 18.97
CA SER A 267 -54.29 -19.28 20.43
C SER A 267 -52.95 -19.49 21.16
N CYS A 268 -52.60 -18.50 21.99
CA CYS A 268 -51.56 -18.54 23.00
C CYS A 268 -51.87 -19.58 24.09
N ARG A 269 -51.00 -20.59 24.28
CA ARG A 269 -50.93 -21.38 25.52
C ARG A 269 -49.48 -21.79 25.83
N ASP A 270 -49.05 -21.37 27.01
CA ASP A 270 -48.09 -21.99 27.93
C ASP A 270 -46.93 -22.81 27.35
N PHE A 271 -45.73 -22.23 27.36
CA PHE A 271 -44.49 -23.00 27.40
C PHE A 271 -43.66 -22.63 28.63
N ARG A 272 -43.61 -23.59 29.56
CA ARG A 272 -42.94 -23.54 30.86
C ARG A 272 -41.47 -23.94 30.67
N LEU A 273 -40.52 -23.08 31.08
CA LEU A 273 -39.08 -23.38 31.06
C LEU A 273 -38.72 -24.40 32.17
N PRO A 274 -37.91 -25.44 31.89
CA PRO A 274 -37.34 -26.27 32.94
C PRO A 274 -36.09 -25.62 33.54
N THR A 275 -36.19 -25.20 34.79
CA THR A 275 -35.05 -24.89 35.67
C THR A 275 -34.38 -26.18 36.14
N LYS A 276 -33.08 -26.35 35.92
CA LYS A 276 -32.20 -27.21 36.74
C LYS A 276 -30.72 -26.92 36.44
N GLY A 277 -29.92 -26.74 37.49
CA GLY A 277 -28.46 -26.95 37.44
C GLY A 277 -27.55 -25.80 37.85
N VAL A 278 -27.78 -25.14 38.99
CA VAL A 278 -26.75 -24.32 39.64
C VAL A 278 -25.70 -25.23 40.29
N ARG A 279 -24.45 -25.15 39.85
CA ARG A 279 -23.27 -25.52 40.66
C ARG A 279 -22.36 -24.31 40.79
N ARG A 280 -22.20 -23.86 42.04
CA ARG A 280 -21.19 -22.88 42.48
C ARG A 280 -19.82 -23.54 42.52
N LEU A 281 -18.78 -22.86 42.04
CA LEU A 281 -17.40 -23.03 42.49
C LEU A 281 -16.59 -21.76 42.19
N GLY A 282 -15.89 -21.26 43.21
CA GLY A 282 -14.61 -20.56 43.10
C GLY A 282 -14.59 -19.07 42.72
N ARG A 283 -14.26 -18.22 43.69
CA ARG A 283 -13.91 -16.80 43.51
C ARG A 283 -12.40 -16.60 43.27
N ARG A 284 -12.10 -15.49 42.55
CA ARG A 284 -10.86 -14.64 42.49
C ARG A 284 -9.78 -14.99 41.45
N PRO A 285 -8.98 -14.00 41.00
CA PRO A 285 -9.22 -12.54 40.85
C PRO A 285 -8.84 -11.98 39.45
N ARG A 286 -9.22 -10.71 39.23
CA ARG A 286 -9.02 -9.89 38.03
C ARG A 286 -7.52 -9.64 37.72
N PRO A 287 -7.11 -9.59 36.44
CA PRO A 287 -5.91 -8.89 36.04
C PRO A 287 -6.19 -7.39 35.84
N THR A 288 -5.31 -6.59 36.40
CA THR A 288 -5.20 -5.13 36.34
C THR A 288 -4.77 -4.66 34.95
N PHE A 289 -5.49 -3.68 34.38
CA PHE A 289 -5.07 -2.91 33.22
C PHE A 289 -4.24 -1.70 33.70
N PRO A 290 -3.09 -1.37 33.07
CA PRO A 290 -2.45 -0.08 33.30
C PRO A 290 -3.16 1.04 32.51
N HIS A 291 -3.44 2.12 33.22
CA HIS A 291 -3.92 3.41 32.73
C HIS A 291 -2.88 4.11 31.82
N SER A 292 -3.32 4.64 30.68
CA SER A 292 -2.92 5.98 30.24
C SER A 292 -4.08 6.61 29.46
N VAL A 293 -4.88 7.38 30.18
CA VAL A 293 -6.00 8.20 29.69
C VAL A 293 -5.47 9.63 29.59
N LEU A 294 -5.02 10.03 28.40
CA LEU A 294 -4.76 11.42 28.03
C LEU A 294 -4.95 11.54 26.52
N GLU A 295 -6.21 11.67 26.06
CA GLU A 295 -6.58 12.34 24.79
C GLU A 295 -8.09 12.45 24.52
N GLU A 296 -8.98 12.07 25.45
CA GLU A 296 -10.44 12.27 25.28
C GLU A 296 -11.02 13.56 25.91
N ASN A 297 -10.19 14.42 26.50
CA ASN A 297 -10.66 15.62 27.22
C ASN A 297 -10.52 16.96 26.47
N LEU A 298 -10.16 16.96 25.18
CA LEU A 298 -10.14 18.20 24.37
C LEU A 298 -11.40 18.40 23.51
N LEU A 299 -12.11 17.33 23.16
CA LEU A 299 -13.31 17.38 22.29
C LEU A 299 -14.62 17.75 23.00
N CYS A 300 -14.66 17.78 24.34
CA CYS A 300 -15.85 18.19 25.10
C CYS A 300 -15.85 19.65 25.58
N ARG A 301 -14.80 20.45 25.28
CA ARG A 301 -14.77 21.89 25.58
C ARG A 301 -15.17 22.77 24.39
N GLU A 302 -14.94 22.35 23.16
CA GLU A 302 -15.32 23.14 21.98
C GLU A 302 -16.81 22.99 21.59
N ALA A 303 -17.48 21.93 22.05
CA ALA A 303 -18.92 21.72 21.81
C ALA A 303 -19.84 22.54 22.74
N ARG A 304 -19.30 23.30 23.72
CA ARG A 304 -20.09 24.16 24.61
C ARG A 304 -19.88 25.66 24.39
N GLU A 305 -18.93 26.06 23.54
CA GLU A 305 -18.71 27.47 23.18
C GLU A 305 -19.34 27.84 21.83
N GLY A 306 -19.71 26.85 21.00
CA GLY A 306 -20.40 27.07 19.71
C GLY A 306 -21.92 27.29 19.79
N GLU A 307 -22.58 26.96 20.90
CA GLU A 307 -24.05 27.07 21.04
C GLU A 307 -24.50 28.38 21.75
N ALA A 308 -23.56 29.17 22.28
CA ALA A 308 -23.83 30.47 22.92
C ALA A 308 -23.66 31.68 21.99
N ALA A 309 -22.99 31.53 20.84
CA ALA A 309 -22.78 32.62 19.86
C ALA A 309 -23.88 32.73 18.79
N GLY A 310 -24.81 31.77 18.73
CA GLY A 310 -25.91 31.73 17.76
C GLY A 310 -27.24 32.38 18.19
N ARG A 311 -27.29 33.06 19.35
CA ARG A 311 -28.48 33.78 19.84
C ARG A 311 -28.20 35.25 20.21
N ALA A 312 -27.35 35.93 19.46
CA ALA A 312 -27.07 37.36 19.65
C ALA A 312 -27.02 38.19 18.35
N THR A 313 -27.66 37.71 17.27
CA THR A 313 -27.81 38.45 16.00
C THR A 313 -29.24 38.39 15.46
N GLU A 314 -30.23 38.51 16.35
CA GLU A 314 -31.61 38.80 15.98
C GLU A 314 -32.30 39.60 17.11
N ALA A 315 -31.78 40.80 17.38
CA ALA A 315 -32.46 41.91 18.08
C ALA A 315 -31.49 43.10 18.23
N ALA A 316 -31.23 43.81 17.13
CA ALA A 316 -30.82 45.22 17.07
C ALA A 316 -30.84 45.69 15.60
#